data_AF-A0A520IKB6-F1
#
_entry.id   AF-A0A520IKB6-F1
#
_cell.length_a   1.000
_cell.length_b   1.000
_cell.length_c   1.000
_cell.angle_alpha   90.00
_cell.angle_beta   90.00
_cell.angle_gamma   90.00
#
_symmetry.space_group_name_H-M   'P 1'
#
loop_
_entity.id
_entity.type
_entity.pdbx_description
1 polymer ?
#
loop_
_entity_poly.entity_id
_entity_poly.type
_entity_poly.pdbx_seq_one_letter_code
_entity_poly.pdbx_strand_id
1 'polypeptide(L)'
;MMSLFNNSPKKAGYAFPPEWAQHEATWLSWPHKEASWPGKLETIFTPYCQFIKAVAEGEKVRININNEETRAFAVAELEKVGADLSNIEFYLNPTN
;
A
#
# COMPACT_ATOMS: atom_id res chain seq x y z
N MET A 1 -26.03 9.87 -31.51
CA MET A 1 -25.75 9.54 -30.10
C MET A 1 -24.27 9.17 -29.99
N MET A 2 -23.43 9.96 -29.33
CA MET A 2 -22.00 9.61 -29.15
C MET A 2 -21.91 8.46 -28.15
N SER A 3 -21.25 7.36 -28.53
CA SER A 3 -21.00 6.24 -27.64
C SER A 3 -20.04 6.67 -26.54
N LEU A 4 -20.47 6.52 -25.28
CA LEU A 4 -19.68 6.77 -24.07
C LEU A 4 -18.38 5.94 -24.02
N PHE A 5 -18.23 4.92 -24.87
CA PHE A 5 -17.09 3.99 -24.88
C PHE A 5 -16.09 4.25 -26.01
N ASN A 6 -16.20 5.37 -26.72
CA ASN A 6 -15.27 5.71 -27.81
C ASN A 6 -13.81 5.81 -27.37
N ASN A 7 -13.55 6.22 -26.13
CA ASN A 7 -12.22 6.29 -25.53
C ASN A 7 -12.07 5.28 -24.37
N SER A 8 -12.66 4.08 -24.52
CA SER A 8 -12.58 3.05 -23.46
C SER A 8 -11.23 2.33 -23.43
N PRO A 9 -10.78 1.84 -22.27
CA PRO A 9 -9.55 1.03 -22.15
C PRO A 9 -9.52 -0.15 -23.13
N LYS A 10 -10.66 -0.83 -23.30
CA LYS A 10 -10.82 -1.95 -24.24
C LYS A 10 -10.54 -1.54 -25.70
N LYS A 11 -10.99 -0.37 -26.15
CA LYS A 11 -10.70 0.13 -27.51
C LYS A 11 -9.23 0.51 -27.68
N ALA A 12 -8.57 0.94 -26.61
CA ALA A 12 -7.14 1.23 -26.60
C ALA A 12 -6.25 -0.01 -26.37
N GLY A 13 -6.83 -1.22 -26.25
CA GLY A 13 -6.10 -2.47 -26.10
C GLY A 13 -5.67 -2.81 -24.67
N TYR A 14 -6.13 -2.06 -23.66
CA TYR A 14 -5.86 -2.35 -22.25
C TYR A 14 -6.82 -3.41 -21.69
N ALA A 15 -6.32 -4.17 -20.72
CA ALA A 15 -7.11 -5.09 -19.90
C ALA A 15 -6.77 -4.88 -18.42
N PHE A 16 -7.73 -5.16 -17.54
CA PHE A 16 -7.47 -5.27 -16.11
C PHE A 16 -7.17 -6.73 -15.80
N PRO A 17 -5.91 -7.08 -15.46
CA PRO A 17 -5.57 -8.46 -15.17
C PRO A 17 -6.28 -8.93 -13.90
N PRO A 18 -6.56 -10.24 -13.78
CA PRO A 18 -7.03 -10.79 -12.52
C PRO A 18 -5.95 -10.69 -11.44
N GLU A 19 -6.36 -10.72 -10.17
CA GLU A 19 -5.47 -10.55 -9.01
C GLU A 19 -4.46 -11.70 -8.81
N TRP A 20 -4.61 -12.83 -9.50
CA TRP A 20 -3.63 -13.91 -9.48
C TRP A 20 -2.57 -13.80 -10.60
N ALA A 21 -2.66 -12.77 -11.44
CA ALA A 21 -1.60 -12.48 -12.39
C ALA A 21 -0.33 -12.04 -11.65
N GLN A 22 0.83 -12.15 -12.30
CA GLN A 22 2.08 -11.69 -11.70
C GLN A 22 2.00 -10.19 -11.40
N HIS A 23 2.26 -9.83 -10.15
CA HIS A 23 2.32 -8.45 -9.69
C HIS A 23 3.76 -7.91 -9.76
N GLU A 24 3.88 -6.61 -10.04
CA GLU A 24 5.14 -5.87 -9.83
C GLU A 24 5.30 -5.44 -8.36
N ALA A 25 4.19 -5.05 -7.73
CA ALA A 25 4.14 -4.63 -6.34
C ALA A 25 2.69 -4.57 -5.83
N THR A 26 2.54 -4.70 -4.51
CA THR A 26 1.32 -4.33 -3.78
C THR A 26 1.44 -2.92 -3.22
N TRP A 27 0.43 -2.09 -3.46
CA TRP A 27 0.37 -0.70 -2.96
C TRP A 27 -0.49 -0.59 -1.71
N LEU A 28 0.02 0.11 -0.71
CA LEU A 28 -0.59 0.30 0.59
C LEU A 28 -0.49 1.78 1.02
N SER A 29 -1.36 2.19 1.94
CA SER A 29 -1.32 3.53 2.52
C SER A 29 -1.24 3.42 4.02
N TRP A 30 -0.23 4.07 4.62
CA TRP A 30 0.03 3.94 6.04
C TRP A 30 -1.17 4.45 6.87
N PRO A 31 -1.66 3.68 7.86
CA PRO A 31 -2.76 4.12 8.70
C PRO A 31 -2.32 5.32 9.55
N HIS A 32 -3.08 6.41 9.50
CA HIS A 32 -2.72 7.64 10.23
C HIS A 32 -3.92 8.44 10.72
N LYS A 33 -5.16 7.98 10.44
CA LYS A 33 -6.39 8.71 10.76
C LYS A 33 -7.16 8.05 11.90
N GLU A 34 -7.23 8.73 13.04
CA GLU A 34 -8.00 8.29 14.21
C GLU A 34 -9.49 8.06 13.90
N ALA A 35 -10.08 8.88 13.02
CA ALA A 35 -11.49 8.72 12.63
C ALA A 35 -11.78 7.36 11.96
N SER A 36 -10.78 6.75 11.33
CA SER A 36 -10.88 5.39 10.76
C SER A 36 -10.62 4.30 11.80
N TRP A 37 -9.96 4.65 12.93
CA TRP A 37 -9.56 3.73 14.00
C TRP A 37 -9.88 4.27 15.40
N PRO A 38 -11.15 4.59 15.75
CA PRO A 38 -11.45 5.26 17.02
C PRO A 38 -10.99 4.44 18.23
N GLY A 39 -10.03 4.97 18.99
CA GLY A 39 -9.41 4.32 20.15
C GLY A 39 -8.54 3.10 19.83
N LYS A 40 -8.20 2.89 18.55
CA LYS A 40 -7.52 1.68 18.06
C LYS A 40 -6.36 1.94 17.10
N LEU A 41 -6.02 3.20 16.81
CA LEU A 41 -4.94 3.50 15.86
C LEU A 41 -3.60 2.87 16.29
N GLU A 42 -3.30 2.88 17.59
CA GLU A 42 -2.08 2.23 18.09
C GLU A 42 -2.10 0.71 17.98
N THR A 43 -3.29 0.08 17.98
CA THR A 43 -3.40 -1.39 17.95
C THR A 43 -3.36 -1.97 16.54
N ILE A 44 -3.53 -1.14 15.50
CA ILE A 44 -3.48 -1.60 14.11
C ILE A 44 -2.05 -1.70 13.57
N PHE A 45 -1.08 -0.96 14.12
CA PHE A 45 0.27 -0.92 13.54
C PHE A 45 0.97 -2.27 13.53
N THR A 46 0.92 -3.03 14.63
CA THR A 46 1.52 -4.37 14.71
C THR A 46 0.95 -5.35 13.67
N PRO A 47 -0.37 -5.64 13.62
CA PRO A 47 -0.92 -6.54 12.61
C PRO A 47 -0.74 -6.00 11.18
N TYR A 48 -0.75 -4.68 10.97
CA TYR A 48 -0.48 -4.09 9.67
C TYR A 48 0.96 -4.33 9.19
N CYS A 49 1.94 -4.19 10.10
CA CYS A 49 3.34 -4.50 9.81
C CYS A 49 3.56 -6.01 9.58
N GLN A 50 2.85 -6.88 10.31
CA GLN A 50 2.89 -8.33 10.06
C GLN A 50 2.34 -8.69 8.67
N PHE A 51 1.28 -8.01 8.23
CA PHE A 51 0.76 -8.15 6.88
C PHE A 51 1.77 -7.68 5.83
N ILE A 52 2.35 -6.47 5.99
CA ILE A 52 3.39 -5.95 5.09
C ILE A 52 4.55 -6.93 4.99
N LYS A 53 5.03 -7.46 6.11
CA LYS A 53 6.09 -8.46 6.15
C LYS A 53 5.75 -9.68 5.29
N ALA A 54 4.57 -10.25 5.47
CA ALA A 54 4.15 -11.43 4.73
C ALA A 54 4.06 -11.18 3.22
N VAL A 55 3.62 -9.98 2.79
CA VAL A 55 3.60 -9.62 1.37
C VAL A 55 5.02 -9.40 0.82
N ALA A 56 5.88 -8.74 1.60
CA ALA A 56 7.27 -8.44 1.24
C ALA A 56 8.15 -9.69 1.03
N GLU A 57 7.73 -10.85 1.55
CA GLU A 57 8.37 -12.15 1.29
C GLU A 57 8.16 -12.64 -0.16
N GLY A 58 7.09 -12.20 -0.83
CA GLY A 58 6.72 -12.65 -2.18
C GLY A 58 6.82 -11.59 -3.27
N GLU A 59 6.61 -10.32 -2.94
CA GLU A 59 6.63 -9.21 -3.90
C GLU A 59 7.06 -7.88 -3.26
N LYS A 60 7.30 -6.85 -4.07
CA LYS A 60 7.58 -5.50 -3.56
C LYS A 60 6.34 -4.92 -2.89
N VAL A 61 6.53 -4.21 -1.78
CA VAL A 61 5.49 -3.43 -1.12
C VAL A 61 5.80 -1.95 -1.26
N ARG A 62 4.85 -1.18 -1.80
CA ARG A 62 4.95 0.28 -1.93
C ARG A 62 3.99 0.95 -0.97
N ILE A 63 4.52 1.78 -0.07
CA ILE A 63 3.75 2.39 1.01
C ILE A 63 3.66 3.91 0.79
N ASN A 64 2.43 4.41 0.69
CA ASN A 64 2.15 5.84 0.70
C ASN A 64 2.26 6.39 2.13
N ILE A 65 3.03 7.47 2.28
CA ILE A 65 3.25 8.20 3.55
C ILE A 65 2.97 9.69 3.37
N ASN A 66 2.55 10.35 4.45
CA ASN A 66 2.20 11.77 4.43
C ASN A 66 3.42 12.69 4.62
N ASN A 67 4.47 12.22 5.31
CA ASN A 67 5.69 12.95 5.61
C ASN A 67 6.82 12.00 6.08
N GLU A 68 8.05 12.52 6.20
CA GLU A 68 9.21 11.74 6.61
C GLU A 68 9.12 11.26 8.07
N GLU A 69 8.41 11.97 8.95
CA GLU A 69 8.15 11.51 10.32
C GLU A 69 7.34 10.21 10.33
N THR A 70 6.32 10.13 9.48
CA THR A 70 5.51 8.92 9.29
C THR A 70 6.37 7.79 8.73
N ARG A 71 7.28 8.08 7.79
CA ARG A 71 8.21 7.08 7.27
C ARG A 71 9.14 6.55 8.35
N ALA A 72 9.73 7.43 9.17
CA ALA A 72 10.59 7.01 10.28
C ALA A 72 9.83 6.14 11.29
N PHE A 73 8.59 6.52 11.62
CA PHE A 73 7.72 5.71 12.47
C PHE A 73 7.39 4.35 11.86
N ALA A 74 7.01 4.32 10.58
CA ALA A 74 6.69 3.08 9.87
C ALA A 74 7.88 2.10 9.81
N VAL A 75 9.10 2.62 9.55
CA VAL A 75 10.33 1.83 9.58
C VAL A 75 10.53 1.21 10.98
N ALA A 76 10.39 2.00 12.04
CA ALA A 76 10.54 1.51 13.41
C ALA A 76 9.52 0.41 13.76
N GLU A 77 8.25 0.53 13.32
CA GLU A 77 7.24 -0.52 13.53
C GLU A 77 7.51 -1.79 12.71
N LEU A 78 7.99 -1.65 11.47
CA LEU A 78 8.37 -2.77 10.62
C LEU A 78 9.57 -3.55 11.17
N GLU A 79 10.56 -2.85 11.72
CA GLU A 79 11.71 -3.46 12.39
C GLU A 79 11.30 -4.28 13.61
N LYS A 80 10.31 -3.82 14.41
CA LYS A 80 9.79 -4.56 15.57
C LYS A 80 9.20 -5.93 15.22
N VAL A 81 8.65 -6.09 14.01
CA VAL A 81 8.12 -7.38 13.52
C VAL A 81 9.15 -8.17 12.71
N GLY A 82 10.37 -7.63 12.55
CA GLY A 82 11.44 -8.23 11.76
C GLY A 82 11.09 -8.36 10.28
N ALA A 83 10.49 -7.31 9.70
CA ALA A 83 10.29 -7.24 8.25
C ALA A 83 11.61 -6.96 7.53
N ASP A 84 11.83 -7.61 6.38
CA ASP A 84 12.93 -7.24 5.49
C ASP A 84 12.53 -5.99 4.69
N LEU A 85 13.26 -4.90 4.91
CA LEU A 85 13.01 -3.61 4.27
C LEU A 85 13.51 -3.57 2.82
N SER A 86 14.26 -4.56 2.34
CA SER A 86 14.83 -4.58 0.99
C SER A 86 13.77 -4.58 -0.12
N ASN A 87 12.58 -5.12 0.17
CA ASN A 87 11.43 -5.15 -0.73
C ASN A 87 10.36 -4.09 -0.40
N ILE A 88 10.65 -3.13 0.49
CA ILE A 88 9.69 -2.12 0.94
C ILE A 88 10.14 -0.73 0.48
N GLU A 89 9.32 -0.08 -0.34
CA GLU A 89 9.55 1.25 -0.87
C GLU A 89 8.52 2.25 -0.30
N PHE A 90 8.97 3.45 0.07
CA PHE A 90 8.10 4.51 0.59
C PHE A 90 7.94 5.63 -0.43
N TYR A 91 6.72 6.14 -0.56
CA TYR A 91 6.37 7.23 -1.48
C TYR A 91 5.59 8.33 -0.76
N LEU A 92 6.06 9.57 -0.90
CA LEU A 92 5.40 10.75 -0.35
C LEU A 92 4.12 11.09 -1.14
N ASN A 93 3.05 10.35 -0.85
CA ASN A 93 1.74 10.47 -1.47
C ASN A 93 0.71 10.64 -0.34
N PRO A 94 0.35 11.87 0.02
CA PRO A 94 -0.57 12.12 1.12
C PRO A 94 -1.92 11.43 0.92
N THR A 95 -2.45 10.84 1.99
CA THR A 95 -3.77 10.19 2.01
C THR A 95 -4.69 10.82 3.06
N ASN A 96 -6.01 10.61 2.93
CA ASN A 96 -7.05 11.32 3.69
C ASN A 96 -7.31 10.79 5.10
#